data_AF-A0A2D4MJK4-F1
#
_entry.id   AF-A0A2D4MJK4-F1
#
_cell.length_a   1.000
_cell.length_b   1.000
_cell.length_c   1.000
_cell.angle_alpha   90.00
_cell.angle_beta   90.00
_cell.angle_gamma   90.00
#
_symmetry.space_group_name_H-M   'P 1'
#
loop_
_entity.id
_entity.type
_entity.pdbx_description
1 polymer ?
#
loop_
_entity_poly.entity_id
_entity_poly.type
_entity_poly.pdbx_seq_one_letter_code
_entity_poly.pdbx_strand_id
1 'polypeptide(L)'
;ELPFFPLFPSRNVLHSGLEDQLVLPLSDQYDSVLCALVTDVDFDSEPEILLGTYGQELLCYKYRAGNTRVAATARRHCSQQPHGDFHLVWQRTFPSPLLSVDYVDLTCDGLCELAVVCLKGLHILQHSLTDVVQCLIERLRVEATNRASQPNASVQEQDSRVEDTDGRGPRT
;
A
#
# COMPACT_ATOMS: atom_id res chain seq x y z
N GLU A 1 -6.77 4.20 38.43
CA GLU A 1 -6.87 3.33 37.24
C GLU A 1 -7.18 4.24 36.07
N LEU A 2 -6.24 4.37 35.13
CA LEU A 2 -6.40 5.28 33.99
C LEU A 2 -7.32 4.58 32.96
N PRO A 3 -8.30 5.29 32.38
CA PRO A 3 -9.17 4.71 31.38
C PRO A 3 -8.36 4.40 30.12
N PHE A 4 -8.36 3.12 29.76
CA PHE A 4 -7.79 2.57 28.54
C PHE A 4 -8.64 3.03 27.36
N PHE A 5 -8.07 3.77 26.41
CA PHE A 5 -8.79 4.25 25.23
C PHE A 5 -8.59 3.27 24.07
N PRO A 6 -9.67 2.67 23.53
CA PRO A 6 -9.57 1.83 22.34
C PRO A 6 -9.06 2.65 21.15
N LEU A 7 -8.26 2.02 20.30
CA LEU A 7 -7.72 2.63 19.10
C LEU A 7 -8.68 2.50 17.91
N PHE A 8 -8.54 3.50 17.07
CA PHE A 8 -9.65 4.00 16.29
C PHE A 8 -9.09 4.61 15.00
N PRO A 9 -8.55 3.78 14.08
CA PRO A 9 -8.15 4.23 12.76
C PRO A 9 -9.34 4.90 12.06
N SER A 10 -9.13 6.15 11.63
CA SER A 10 -10.11 6.93 10.87
C SER A 10 -9.80 6.82 9.39
N ARG A 11 -10.69 6.22 8.60
CA ARG A 11 -10.50 6.14 7.16
C ARG A 11 -10.97 7.43 6.50
N ASN A 12 -10.12 8.03 5.67
CA ASN A 12 -10.45 9.21 4.86
C ASN A 12 -10.81 10.47 5.68
N VAL A 13 -9.85 10.93 6.50
CA VAL A 13 -9.98 12.15 7.32
C VAL A 13 -10.33 13.40 6.50
N LEU A 14 -9.86 13.45 5.24
CA LEU A 14 -10.06 14.61 4.36
C LEU A 14 -11.49 14.74 3.82
N HIS A 15 -12.25 13.65 3.70
CA HIS A 15 -13.60 13.65 3.13
C HIS A 15 -14.71 13.27 4.12
N SER A 16 -14.37 12.60 5.23
CA SER A 16 -15.32 12.03 6.21
C SER A 16 -15.03 12.40 7.67
N GLY A 17 -14.04 13.25 7.95
CA GLY A 17 -13.69 13.64 9.32
C GLY A 17 -13.18 12.46 10.17
N LEU A 18 -13.47 12.47 11.48
CA LEU A 18 -13.19 11.37 12.42
C LEU A 18 -14.38 10.40 12.59
N GLU A 19 -15.40 10.48 11.73
CA GLU A 19 -16.68 9.78 11.94
C GLU A 19 -16.63 8.28 11.56
N ASP A 20 -15.70 7.87 10.70
CA ASP A 20 -15.50 6.46 10.29
C ASP A 20 -14.38 5.81 11.11
N GLN A 21 -14.64 5.74 12.42
CA GLN A 21 -13.72 5.22 13.43
C GLN A 21 -13.95 3.71 13.61
N LEU A 22 -13.14 2.88 12.96
CA LEU A 22 -13.27 1.42 13.13
C LEU A 22 -12.43 0.97 14.33
N VAL A 23 -13.02 0.28 15.30
CA VAL A 23 -12.27 -0.33 16.41
C VAL A 23 -11.44 -1.47 15.85
N LEU A 24 -10.13 -1.47 16.10
CA LEU A 24 -9.26 -2.58 15.73
C LEU A 24 -9.50 -3.73 16.70
N PRO A 25 -10.01 -4.89 16.23
CA PRO A 25 -10.16 -6.05 17.09
C PRO A 25 -8.78 -6.46 17.64
N LEU A 26 -8.75 -6.85 18.91
CA LEU A 26 -7.54 -7.18 19.69
C LEU A 26 -6.68 -5.99 20.13
N SER A 27 -7.00 -4.75 19.74
CA SER A 27 -6.31 -3.57 20.28
C SER A 27 -6.48 -3.41 21.80
N ASP A 28 -7.54 -3.97 22.38
CA ASP A 28 -7.77 -3.96 23.84
C ASP A 28 -6.82 -4.87 24.63
N GLN A 29 -6.06 -5.74 23.94
CA GLN A 29 -5.10 -6.66 24.58
C GLN A 29 -3.67 -6.10 24.60
N TYR A 30 -3.39 -5.05 23.83
CA TYR A 30 -2.05 -4.49 23.67
C TYR A 30 -2.03 -3.04 24.14
N ASP A 31 -0.99 -2.67 24.88
CA ASP A 31 -0.78 -1.34 25.43
C ASP A 31 -0.77 -0.24 24.34
N SER A 32 -0.67 1.02 24.75
CA SER A 32 -0.68 2.22 23.89
C SER A 32 0.12 2.07 22.60
N VAL A 33 -0.50 2.40 21.46
CA VAL A 33 0.17 2.49 20.15
C VAL A 33 1.07 3.72 20.11
N LEU A 34 2.31 3.51 19.68
CA LEU A 34 3.33 4.54 19.59
C LEU A 34 3.58 4.98 18.15
N CYS A 35 3.52 4.03 17.21
CA CYS A 35 3.76 4.28 15.80
C CYS A 35 2.82 3.47 14.91
N ALA A 36 2.55 4.01 13.73
CA ALA A 36 1.70 3.38 12.72
C ALA A 36 2.30 3.63 11.33
N LEU A 37 2.18 2.64 10.45
CA LEU A 37 2.65 2.71 9.07
C LEU A 37 1.67 2.00 8.15
N VAL A 38 1.44 2.57 6.98
CA VAL A 38 0.56 1.99 5.96
C VAL A 38 1.42 1.64 4.76
N THR A 39 1.54 0.35 4.44
CA THR A 39 2.37 -0.14 3.34
C THR A 39 1.89 -1.50 2.86
N ASP A 40 2.11 -1.79 1.58
CA ASP A 40 1.92 -3.12 0.97
C ASP A 40 3.14 -3.99 1.32
N VAL A 41 3.01 -4.84 2.34
CA VAL A 41 4.08 -5.72 2.86
C VAL A 41 4.13 -7.04 2.08
N ASP A 42 2.98 -7.54 1.59
CA ASP A 42 2.89 -8.83 0.90
C ASP A 42 2.94 -8.73 -0.63
N PHE A 43 3.09 -7.51 -1.17
CA PHE A 43 3.13 -7.20 -2.60
C PHE A 43 1.85 -7.65 -3.33
N ASP A 44 0.70 -7.60 -2.67
CA ASP A 44 -0.59 -7.96 -3.28
C ASP A 44 -1.39 -6.75 -3.78
N SER A 45 -0.80 -5.54 -3.72
CA SER A 45 -1.38 -4.24 -4.10
C SER A 45 -2.45 -3.67 -3.16
N GLU A 46 -2.79 -4.36 -2.07
CA GLU A 46 -3.66 -3.84 -1.01
C GLU A 46 -2.83 -3.45 0.21
N PRO A 47 -2.78 -2.15 0.59
CA PRO A 47 -1.92 -1.72 1.68
C PRO A 47 -2.40 -2.25 3.05
N GLU A 48 -1.46 -2.80 3.83
CA GLU A 48 -1.68 -3.15 5.23
C GLU A 48 -1.35 -2.01 6.19
N ILE A 49 -1.95 -2.06 7.37
CA ILE A 49 -1.66 -1.16 8.49
C ILE A 49 -0.80 -1.90 9.51
N LEU A 50 0.40 -1.40 9.73
CA LEU A 50 1.33 -1.85 10.76
C LEU A 50 1.23 -0.92 11.98
N LEU A 51 1.12 -1.49 13.17
CA LEU A 51 1.04 -0.76 14.43
C LEU A 51 2.09 -1.26 15.41
N GLY A 52 2.95 -0.34 15.87
CA GLY A 52 3.90 -0.61 16.95
C GLY A 52 3.34 -0.16 18.29
N THR A 53 3.41 -1.05 19.28
CA THR A 53 2.87 -0.81 20.63
C THR A 53 4.00 -0.65 21.66
N TYR A 54 3.70 0.06 22.75
CA TYR A 54 4.58 0.07 23.93
C TYR A 54 4.70 -1.34 24.54
N GLY A 55 3.67 -2.18 24.36
CA GLY A 55 3.61 -3.58 24.77
C GLY A 55 4.59 -4.52 24.06
N GLN A 56 5.52 -4.00 23.26
CA GLN A 56 6.54 -4.76 22.53
C GLN A 56 5.98 -5.61 21.38
N GLU A 57 4.78 -5.27 20.89
CA GLU A 57 4.11 -5.99 19.82
C GLU A 57 4.01 -5.12 18.56
N LEU A 58 4.31 -5.72 17.41
CA LEU A 58 4.01 -5.20 16.08
C LEU A 58 2.81 -5.96 15.52
N LEU A 59 1.75 -5.24 15.21
CA LEU A 59 0.49 -5.79 14.72
C LEU A 59 0.30 -5.39 13.25
N CYS A 60 -0.01 -6.35 12.39
CA CYS A 60 -0.33 -6.10 10.99
C CYS A 60 -1.81 -6.37 10.71
N TYR A 61 -2.52 -5.36 10.22
CA TYR A 61 -3.94 -5.44 9.92
C TYR A 61 -4.19 -5.24 8.43
N LYS A 62 -5.08 -6.07 7.87
CA LYS A 62 -5.55 -5.95 6.49
C LYS A 62 -7.04 -5.66 6.49
N TYR A 63 -7.45 -4.74 5.62
CA TYR A 63 -8.85 -4.35 5.50
C TYR A 63 -9.59 -5.37 4.64
N ARG A 64 -10.69 -5.94 5.16
CA ARG A 64 -11.59 -6.79 4.38
C ARG A 64 -12.90 -6.05 4.15
N ALA A 65 -13.14 -5.61 2.93
CA ALA A 65 -14.45 -5.08 2.55
C ALA A 65 -15.52 -6.17 2.75
N GLY A 66 -16.53 -5.87 3.59
CA GLY A 66 -17.68 -6.74 3.79
C GLY A 66 -18.37 -7.01 2.46
N ASN A 67 -18.53 -8.28 2.11
CA ASN A 67 -18.95 -8.70 0.78
C ASN A 67 -20.48 -8.52 0.61
N THR A 68 -20.99 -7.29 0.52
CA THR A 68 -22.42 -7.03 0.28
C THR A 68 -22.78 -7.18 -1.21
N ARG A 69 -22.50 -8.35 -1.81
CA ARG A 69 -22.95 -8.68 -3.17
C ARG A 69 -24.46 -8.98 -3.27
N VAL A 70 -25.22 -8.81 -2.19
CA VAL A 70 -26.69 -8.98 -2.15
C VAL A 70 -27.46 -7.67 -2.35
N ALA A 71 -26.82 -6.49 -2.34
CA ALA A 71 -27.52 -5.20 -2.38
C ALA A 71 -27.55 -4.50 -3.76
N ALA A 72 -27.20 -5.19 -4.86
CA ALA A 72 -27.15 -4.57 -6.19
C ALA A 72 -28.53 -4.23 -6.80
N THR A 73 -29.64 -4.63 -6.18
CA THR A 73 -31.01 -4.36 -6.69
C THR A 73 -31.76 -3.25 -5.94
N ALA A 74 -31.18 -2.65 -4.90
CA ALA A 74 -31.84 -1.61 -4.11
C ALA A 74 -31.05 -0.29 -4.13
N ARG A 75 -30.97 0.36 -5.29
CA ARG A 75 -30.64 1.79 -5.35
C ARG A 75 -31.77 2.60 -4.71
N ARG A 76 -31.72 2.87 -3.40
CA ARG A 76 -32.38 4.03 -2.76
C ARG A 76 -31.64 4.46 -1.49
N HIS A 77 -30.94 5.58 -1.59
CA HIS A 77 -30.90 6.63 -0.56
C HIS A 77 -30.70 6.20 0.91
N CYS A 78 -29.55 5.60 1.23
CA CYS A 78 -29.01 5.53 2.59
C CYS A 78 -27.49 5.72 2.52
N SER A 79 -26.95 6.62 3.34
CA SER A 79 -25.51 6.90 3.55
C SER A 79 -24.80 5.77 4.32
N GLN A 80 -25.07 4.51 3.97
CA GLN A 80 -24.43 3.35 4.61
C GLN A 80 -23.29 2.89 3.70
N GLN A 81 -22.08 3.38 4.01
CA GLN A 81 -20.85 2.83 3.44
C GLN A 81 -20.79 1.33 3.74
N PRO A 82 -20.22 0.53 2.82
CA PRO A 82 -20.00 -0.89 3.09
C PRO A 82 -19.08 -1.01 4.31
N HIS A 83 -19.66 -1.44 5.44
CA HIS A 83 -18.92 -1.84 6.64
C HIS A 83 -17.98 -2.99 6.26
N GLY A 84 -16.69 -2.70 6.18
CA GLY A 84 -15.65 -3.72 6.15
C GLY A 84 -14.91 -3.73 7.47
N ASP A 85 -14.32 -4.89 7.77
CA ASP A 85 -13.66 -5.14 9.05
C ASP A 85 -12.15 -5.26 8.84
N PHE A 86 -11.39 -4.69 9.76
CA PHE A 86 -9.96 -4.97 9.86
C PHE A 86 -9.75 -6.32 10.55
N HIS A 87 -8.88 -7.15 9.99
CA HIS A 87 -8.46 -8.40 10.62
C HIS A 87 -6.94 -8.38 10.80
N LEU A 88 -6.48 -8.94 11.92
CA LEU A 88 -5.07 -9.11 12.19
C LEU A 88 -4.52 -10.22 11.27
N VAL A 89 -3.58 -9.88 10.40
CA VAL A 89 -2.90 -10.80 9.49
C VAL A 89 -1.82 -11.57 10.25
N TRP A 90 -0.97 -10.83 10.94
CA TRP A 90 0.12 -11.37 11.73
C TRP A 90 0.50 -10.43 12.87
N GLN A 91 1.19 -10.98 13.85
CA GLN A 91 1.72 -10.28 15.00
C GLN A 91 3.13 -10.75 15.29
N ARG A 92 3.98 -9.84 15.77
CA ARG A 92 5.35 -10.16 16.17
C ARG A 92 5.77 -9.43 17.45
N THR A 93 6.23 -10.19 18.42
CA THR A 93 6.82 -9.69 19.66
C THR A 93 8.29 -9.30 19.49
N PHE A 94 8.68 -8.21 20.14
CA PHE A 94 10.03 -7.66 20.21
C PHE A 94 10.52 -7.63 21.67
N PRO A 95 11.83 -7.47 21.93
CA PRO A 95 12.39 -7.49 23.29
C PRO A 95 12.25 -6.18 24.08
N SER A 96 11.66 -5.16 23.47
CA SER A 96 11.45 -3.82 24.06
C SER A 96 10.38 -3.03 23.28
N PRO A 97 9.79 -1.99 23.90
CA PRO A 97 8.78 -1.12 23.28
C PRO A 97 9.21 -0.59 21.89
N LEU A 98 8.27 -0.58 20.94
CA LEU A 98 8.47 -0.13 19.57
C LEU A 98 8.24 1.37 19.47
N LEU A 99 9.24 2.13 19.08
CA LEU A 99 9.18 3.60 19.01
C LEU A 99 8.79 4.09 17.63
N SER A 100 9.33 3.48 16.59
CA SER A 100 9.07 3.87 15.20
C SER A 100 9.12 2.64 14.30
N VAL A 101 8.38 2.70 13.20
CA VAL A 101 8.38 1.70 12.15
C VAL A 101 8.44 2.42 10.81
N ASP A 102 9.34 2.00 9.94
CA ASP A 102 9.55 2.57 8.61
C ASP A 102 9.72 1.45 7.59
N TYR A 103 9.31 1.72 6.35
CA TYR A 103 9.45 0.81 5.22
C TYR A 103 10.33 1.46 4.16
N VAL A 104 11.57 0.99 4.06
CA VAL A 104 12.64 1.66 3.31
C VAL A 104 13.56 0.64 2.67
N ASP A 105 14.09 0.96 1.49
CA ASP A 105 15.12 0.16 0.81
C ASP A 105 16.50 0.45 1.45
N LEU A 106 16.91 -0.43 2.36
CA LEU A 106 18.19 -0.36 3.08
C LEU A 106 19.32 -1.05 2.31
N THR A 107 19.01 -2.05 1.48
CA THR A 107 20.03 -2.81 0.73
C THR A 107 20.30 -2.24 -0.65
N CYS A 108 19.53 -1.25 -1.10
CA CYS A 108 19.61 -0.59 -2.40
C CYS A 108 19.44 -1.58 -3.57
N ASP A 109 18.64 -2.63 -3.38
CA ASP A 109 18.29 -3.62 -4.41
C ASP A 109 16.89 -3.37 -5.02
N GLY A 110 16.18 -2.35 -4.53
CA GLY A 110 14.82 -2.02 -4.93
C GLY A 110 13.74 -2.70 -4.09
N LEU A 111 14.10 -3.58 -3.15
CA LEU A 111 13.18 -4.20 -2.21
C LEU A 111 13.20 -3.43 -0.88
N CYS A 112 12.07 -2.86 -0.51
CA CYS A 112 11.96 -2.20 0.78
C CYS A 112 11.91 -3.23 1.92
N GLU A 113 12.65 -2.96 2.99
CA GLU A 113 12.61 -3.75 4.21
C GLU A 113 11.92 -2.99 5.34
N LEU A 114 11.35 -3.75 6.27
CA LEU A 114 10.64 -3.18 7.41
C LEU A 114 11.63 -2.92 8.56
N ALA A 115 11.93 -1.64 8.78
CA ALA A 115 12.79 -1.16 9.84
C ALA A 115 11.96 -0.85 11.10
N VAL A 116 12.19 -1.58 12.18
CA VAL A 116 11.49 -1.42 13.46
C VAL A 116 12.47 -0.92 14.51
N VAL A 117 12.29 0.32 14.96
CA VAL A 117 13.09 0.95 16.00
C VAL A 117 12.48 0.62 17.35
N CYS A 118 13.23 -0.06 18.20
CA CYS A 118 12.87 -0.36 19.58
C CYS A 118 13.79 0.36 20.57
N LEU A 119 13.39 0.47 21.84
CA LEU A 119 14.22 1.11 22.88
C LEU A 119 15.63 0.49 23.03
N LYS A 120 15.77 -0.81 22.75
CA LYS A 120 17.05 -1.53 22.89
C LYS A 120 17.82 -1.72 21.58
N GLY A 121 17.30 -1.26 20.44
CA GLY A 121 17.96 -1.44 19.15
C GLY A 121 17.03 -1.32 17.95
N LEU A 122 17.63 -1.45 16.76
CA LEU A 122 16.94 -1.46 15.48
C LEU A 122 16.83 -2.90 14.98
N HIS A 123 15.64 -3.30 14.56
CA HIS A 123 15.38 -4.59 13.94
C HIS A 123 14.99 -4.39 12.48
N ILE A 124 15.70 -5.06 11.57
CA ILE A 124 15.39 -5.03 10.14
C ILE A 124 14.72 -6.36 9.78
N LEU A 125 13.50 -6.28 9.26
CA LEU A 125 12.71 -7.43 8.83
C LEU A 125 12.72 -7.46 7.32
N GLN A 126 13.43 -8.46 6.77
CA GLN A 126 13.54 -8.67 5.34
C GLN A 126 12.46 -9.65 4.88
N HIS A 127 11.94 -9.43 3.67
CA HIS A 127 11.01 -10.36 3.04
C HIS A 127 11.74 -11.64 2.62
N SER A 128 10.99 -12.75 2.59
CA SER A 128 11.47 -13.99 1.99
C SER A 128 11.65 -13.79 0.49
N LEU A 129 12.88 -13.91 -0.01
CA LEU A 129 13.18 -13.76 -1.43
C LEU A 129 12.39 -14.73 -2.30
N THR A 130 12.06 -15.92 -1.78
CA THR A 130 11.27 -16.92 -2.50
C THR A 130 9.88 -16.39 -2.83
N ASP A 131 9.23 -15.72 -1.87
CA ASP A 131 7.87 -15.21 -2.01
C ASP A 131 7.87 -13.98 -2.92
N VAL A 132 8.84 -13.08 -2.74
CA VAL A 132 9.04 -11.91 -3.60
C VAL A 132 9.26 -12.31 -5.06
N VAL A 133 10.10 -13.33 -5.32
CA VAL A 133 10.35 -13.82 -6.67
C VAL A 133 9.08 -14.40 -7.30
N GLN A 134 8.26 -15.12 -6.53
CA GLN A 134 6.98 -15.64 -7.04
C GLN A 134 6.04 -14.50 -7.44
N CYS A 135 5.82 -13.53 -6.56
CA CYS A 135 5.02 -12.34 -6.85
C CYS A 135 5.55 -11.57 -8.07
N LEU A 136 6.88 -11.41 -8.16
CA LEU A 136 7.53 -10.74 -9.29
C LEU A 136 7.29 -11.48 -10.61
N ILE A 137 7.45 -12.81 -10.63
CA ILE A 137 7.22 -13.63 -11.83
C ILE A 137 5.75 -13.51 -12.28
N GLU A 138 4.80 -13.55 -11.35
CA GLU A 138 3.38 -13.39 -11.65
C GLU A 138 3.07 -12.02 -12.25
N ARG A 139 3.59 -10.95 -11.64
CA ARG A 139 3.45 -9.58 -12.16
C ARG A 139 4.08 -9.44 -13.55
N LEU A 140 5.28 -9.99 -13.76
CA LEU A 140 5.95 -9.97 -15.07
C LEU A 140 5.17 -10.74 -16.14
N ARG A 141 4.52 -11.86 -15.80
CA ARG A 141 3.66 -12.60 -16.75
C ARG A 141 2.44 -11.79 -17.17
N VAL A 142 1.81 -11.12 -16.22
CA VAL A 142 0.67 -10.21 -16.49
C VAL A 142 1.11 -9.07 -17.39
N GLU A 143 2.23 -8.41 -17.06
CA GLU A 143 2.79 -7.33 -17.88
C GLU A 143 3.22 -7.77 -19.27
N ALA A 144 3.84 -8.95 -19.41
CA ALA A 144 4.19 -9.51 -20.71
C ALA A 144 2.95 -9.76 -21.58
N THR A 145 1.86 -10.24 -20.98
CA THR A 145 0.58 -10.46 -21.67
C THR A 145 -0.07 -9.14 -22.07
N ASN A 146 -0.03 -8.13 -21.18
CA ASN A 146 -0.54 -6.79 -21.45
C ASN A 146 0.20 -6.13 -22.61
N ARG A 147 1.55 -6.23 -22.64
CA ARG A 147 2.39 -5.70 -23.72
C ARG A 147 2.21 -6.46 -25.03
N ALA A 148 2.04 -7.78 -24.99
CA ALA A 148 1.69 -8.58 -26.18
C ALA A 148 0.30 -8.20 -26.75
N SER A 149 -0.61 -7.74 -25.90
CA SER A 149 -1.94 -7.24 -26.28
C SER A 149 -1.94 -5.79 -26.78
N GLN A 150 -0.82 -5.06 -26.63
CA GLN A 150 -0.60 -3.74 -27.23
C GLN A 150 0.41 -3.83 -28.39
N PRO A 151 0.01 -4.30 -29.58
CA PRO A 151 0.87 -4.21 -30.74
C PRO A 151 0.94 -2.75 -31.22
N ASN A 152 2.09 -2.11 -30.99
CA ASN A 152 2.63 -0.95 -31.72
C ASN A 152 1.69 0.25 -31.98
N ALA A 153 1.76 1.27 -31.13
CA ALA A 153 1.39 2.64 -31.48
C ALA A 153 2.63 3.55 -31.54
N SER A 154 3.59 3.25 -32.45
CA SER A 154 4.56 4.22 -32.97
C SER A 154 5.48 3.61 -34.03
N VAL A 155 5.01 3.58 -35.28
CA VAL A 155 5.88 3.67 -36.47
C VAL A 155 5.22 4.67 -37.42
N GLN A 156 5.55 5.95 -37.29
CA GLN A 156 5.50 6.98 -38.34
C GLN A 156 5.95 8.32 -37.76
N GLU A 157 7.25 8.61 -37.82
CA GLU A 157 7.70 9.96 -38.12
C GLU A 157 8.40 9.91 -39.48
N GLN A 158 7.83 10.68 -40.40
CA GLN A 158 8.05 10.64 -41.84
C GLN A 158 9.44 11.18 -42.20
N ASP A 159 10.22 10.30 -42.81
CA ASP A 159 11.20 10.66 -43.82
C ASP A 159 10.45 11.33 -45.00
N SER A 160 10.50 12.65 -45.06
CA SER A 160 10.09 13.42 -46.24
C SER A 160 11.27 14.23 -46.75
N ARG A 161 12.12 13.52 -47.48
CA ARG A 161 12.97 14.06 -48.55
C ARG A 161 12.11 14.88 -49.51
N VAL A 162 12.29 16.20 -49.52
CA VAL A 162 11.82 17.08 -50.60
C VAL A 162 13.05 17.55 -51.38
N GLU A 163 13.20 16.98 -52.57
CA GLU A 163 14.14 17.44 -53.60
C GLU A 163 13.46 18.54 -54.45
N ASP A 164 14.12 19.70 -54.48
CA ASP A 164 14.30 20.66 -55.58
C ASP A 164 13.10 21.30 -56.32
N THR A 165 13.03 22.64 -56.28
CA THR A 165 12.72 23.49 -57.45
C THR A 165 13.32 24.90 -57.27
N ASP A 166 14.45 25.12 -57.92
CA ASP A 166 14.82 26.24 -58.81
C ASP A 166 14.17 27.65 -58.65
N GLY A 167 15.02 28.65 -58.42
CA GLY A 167 15.05 29.88 -59.24
C GLY A 167 14.14 31.08 -58.91
N ARG A 168 14.63 32.05 -58.11
CA ARG A 168 14.54 33.50 -58.46
C ARG A 168 15.46 34.39 -57.62
N GLY A 169 16.30 35.18 -58.31
CA GLY A 169 17.34 36.05 -57.73
C GLY A 169 16.86 37.32 -57.03
N PRO A 170 17.79 38.13 -56.50
CA PRO A 170 17.47 39.29 -55.68
C PRO A 170 17.19 40.53 -56.54
N ARG A 171 16.17 41.32 -56.16
CA ARG A 171 16.03 42.71 -56.60
C ARG A 171 15.60 43.59 -55.44
N THR A 172 16.35 44.70 -55.35
CA THR A 172 16.24 45.95 -54.57
C THR A 172 16.46 45.85 -53.07
#